data_AF-A0A384ADC7-F1
#
_entry.id   AF-A0A384ADC7-F1
#
_cell.length_a   1.000
_cell.length_b   1.000
_cell.length_c   1.000
_cell.angle_alpha   90.00
_cell.angle_beta   90.00
_cell.angle_gamma   90.00
#
_symmetry.space_group_name_H-M   'P 1'
#
loop_
_entity.id
_entity.type
_entity.pdbx_description
1 polymer ?
#
loop_
_entity_poly.entity_id
_entity_poly.type
_entity_poly.pdbx_seq_one_letter_code
_entity_poly.pdbx_strand_id
1 'polypeptide(L)'
;MIRSRLFSARSWPVLEGVGCWTPLARAFPRPGRLLPQHASPRLLSVSCAGCTKHQEPPRKKLLSEKKLKRHFVDHRRVLVRGGRGGDGVSCFHSEPRKEFGGPDGGDGGYGGHVILRVDQQVKSLSSVLSQYQGFDGGAGGRKNCFGRSGAVLYIQVPVGTLVKEGNEVLADLSHPGDEFIAALGGAGGKGNRFFLANDNRAPTTCTPGQPGQERVLFLELKTVAHAGLVGFPNAGKSSLLRAISNARPTVASYPFTTLNPHVGVVHCEDHQQIAVADIPGIIRGAHQNRGLGLAFLRHIERCPFLLFVLDLSVPEPWTQLDDLKYELEQYRQGLSERPHAVVANKVDLPQARAQLPQLQARLGREAIALSAATGENLEELLLRLKELHDDHVAAELERGRQPLRW
;
A
#
# COMPACT_ATOMS: atom_id res chain seq x y z
N MET A 1 -21.61 -2.92 42.38
CA MET A 1 -22.10 -1.53 42.55
C MET A 1 -21.77 -0.76 41.28
N ILE A 2 -22.81 -0.36 40.57
CA ILE A 2 -22.79 0.35 39.28
C ILE A 2 -22.60 1.85 39.55
N ARG A 3 -21.81 2.56 38.73
CA ARG A 3 -21.92 4.02 38.60
C ARG A 3 -21.96 4.43 37.13
N SER A 4 -23.19 4.74 36.73
CA SER A 4 -23.64 5.48 35.55
C SER A 4 -23.39 6.99 35.70
N ARG A 5 -23.00 7.69 34.63
CA ARG A 5 -23.30 9.11 34.34
C ARG A 5 -23.29 9.29 32.80
N LEU A 6 -24.45 9.28 32.14
CA LEU A 6 -25.36 10.39 31.84
C LEU A 6 -24.79 11.49 30.92
N PHE A 7 -25.49 11.61 29.78
CA PHE A 7 -25.42 12.59 28.71
C PHE A 7 -25.59 14.05 29.17
N SER A 8 -25.02 14.97 28.39
CA SER A 8 -25.45 16.37 28.33
C SER A 8 -25.26 16.89 26.90
N ALA A 9 -26.38 17.24 26.27
CA ALA A 9 -26.48 17.88 24.95
C ALA A 9 -26.41 19.42 25.08
N ARG A 10 -25.82 20.09 24.07
CA ARG A 10 -25.99 21.53 23.74
C ARG A 10 -25.74 21.67 22.23
N SER A 11 -26.80 21.82 21.42
CA SER A 11 -27.45 23.06 20.93
C SER A 11 -26.71 23.77 19.78
N TRP A 12 -27.41 23.87 18.65
CA TRP A 12 -27.06 24.55 17.39
C TRP A 12 -26.82 26.06 17.51
N PRO A 13 -26.28 26.67 16.43
CA PRO A 13 -27.12 27.65 15.73
C PRO A 13 -27.17 27.49 14.21
N VAL A 14 -28.25 28.07 13.70
CA VAL A 14 -28.77 28.23 12.33
C VAL A 14 -28.00 29.31 11.56
N LEU A 15 -27.88 29.16 10.23
CA LEU A 15 -27.91 30.21 9.17
C LEU A 15 -27.76 29.49 7.81
N GLU A 16 -28.85 29.34 7.05
CA GLU A 16 -29.21 30.11 5.84
C GLU A 16 -28.48 29.70 4.55
N GLY A 17 -29.24 29.44 3.48
CA GLY A 17 -28.69 29.22 2.14
C GLY A 17 -29.62 28.51 1.17
N VAL A 18 -30.67 29.20 0.75
CA VAL A 18 -31.63 28.80 -0.31
C VAL A 18 -30.92 28.68 -1.66
N GLY A 19 -31.24 27.64 -2.44
CA GLY A 19 -30.71 27.45 -3.80
C GLY A 19 -31.46 26.39 -4.60
N CYS A 20 -32.68 26.72 -5.01
CA CYS A 20 -33.54 25.94 -5.90
C CYS A 20 -33.17 26.24 -7.37
N TRP A 21 -32.79 25.25 -8.18
CA TRP A 21 -32.83 25.35 -9.65
C TRP A 21 -33.31 24.05 -10.29
N THR A 22 -34.40 24.17 -11.02
CA THR A 22 -35.11 23.18 -11.86
C THR A 22 -34.36 22.82 -13.16
N PRO A 23 -34.72 21.70 -13.81
CA PRO A 23 -34.06 21.17 -15.00
C PRO A 23 -34.64 21.75 -16.30
N LEU A 24 -33.83 21.81 -17.36
CA LEU A 24 -34.27 22.18 -18.70
C LEU A 24 -34.13 21.00 -19.66
N ALA A 25 -35.29 20.58 -20.16
CA ALA A 25 -35.51 19.55 -21.15
C ALA A 25 -35.31 20.05 -22.59
N ARG A 26 -35.11 19.10 -23.52
CA ARG A 26 -35.53 19.03 -24.94
C ARG A 26 -34.47 18.25 -25.75
N ALA A 27 -34.75 17.39 -26.71
CA ALA A 27 -36.00 16.93 -27.32
C ALA A 27 -35.71 15.62 -28.12
N PHE A 28 -36.73 14.77 -28.24
CA PHE A 28 -36.82 13.69 -29.24
C PHE A 28 -37.07 14.28 -30.65
N PRO A 29 -36.80 13.51 -31.73
CA PRO A 29 -37.90 12.80 -32.38
C PRO A 29 -37.57 11.37 -32.89
N ARG A 30 -38.58 10.50 -32.77
CA ARG A 30 -38.87 9.32 -33.62
C ARG A 30 -39.85 9.78 -34.72
N PRO A 31 -40.09 9.09 -35.87
CA PRO A 31 -40.51 7.66 -36.03
C PRO A 31 -39.84 6.97 -37.25
N GLY A 32 -39.98 5.70 -37.63
CA GLY A 32 -40.85 4.57 -37.27
C GLY A 32 -41.40 3.88 -38.55
N ARG A 33 -41.15 2.56 -38.69
CA ARG A 33 -41.71 1.56 -39.67
C ARG A 33 -41.10 1.55 -41.08
N LEU A 34 -40.77 0.41 -41.71
CA LEU A 34 -41.62 -0.74 -42.08
C LEU A 34 -40.80 -2.06 -42.28
N LEU A 35 -41.40 -3.20 -41.91
CA LEU A 35 -41.16 -4.57 -42.45
C LEU A 35 -42.13 -4.80 -43.65
N PRO A 36 -42.20 -5.94 -44.39
CA PRO A 36 -41.50 -7.24 -44.29
C PRO A 36 -41.03 -7.81 -45.67
N GLN A 37 -40.43 -9.02 -45.71
CA GLN A 37 -40.93 -10.18 -46.50
C GLN A 37 -39.99 -11.40 -46.45
N HIS A 38 -40.59 -12.56 -46.17
CA HIS A 38 -40.04 -13.92 -46.30
C HIS A 38 -40.21 -14.42 -47.74
N ALA A 39 -39.26 -15.19 -48.29
CA ALA A 39 -39.45 -16.57 -48.78
C ALA A 39 -38.23 -17.12 -49.59
N SER A 40 -37.97 -18.40 -49.36
CA SER A 40 -36.97 -19.37 -49.87
C SER A 40 -37.15 -19.76 -51.38
N PRO A 41 -36.39 -20.69 -52.05
CA PRO A 41 -35.60 -21.82 -51.51
C PRO A 41 -34.30 -22.23 -52.26
N ARG A 42 -33.79 -23.39 -51.80
CA ARG A 42 -32.51 -24.09 -51.99
C ARG A 42 -32.22 -24.56 -53.42
N LEU A 43 -30.94 -24.66 -53.75
CA LEU A 43 -30.38 -25.68 -54.65
C LEU A 43 -29.12 -26.29 -54.04
N LEU A 44 -29.08 -27.62 -54.04
CA LEU A 44 -28.06 -28.49 -53.48
C LEU A 44 -26.82 -28.53 -54.39
N SER A 45 -25.62 -28.48 -53.81
CA SER A 45 -24.48 -29.20 -54.37
C SER A 45 -23.58 -29.72 -53.25
N VAL A 46 -23.14 -30.95 -53.45
CA VAL A 46 -22.41 -31.81 -52.54
C VAL A 46 -20.93 -31.60 -52.78
N SER A 47 -20.13 -31.38 -51.72
CA SER A 47 -18.92 -32.18 -51.45
C SER A 47 -18.09 -31.63 -50.29
N CYS A 48 -17.42 -32.58 -49.62
CA CYS A 48 -16.16 -32.46 -48.89
C CYS A 48 -16.15 -31.93 -47.43
N ALA A 49 -16.06 -32.92 -46.54
CA ALA A 49 -15.12 -32.99 -45.41
C ALA A 49 -15.16 -31.89 -44.33
N GLY A 50 -15.86 -32.21 -43.24
CA GLY A 50 -15.41 -32.00 -41.84
C GLY A 50 -14.60 -30.74 -41.50
N CYS A 51 -15.24 -29.58 -41.51
CA CYS A 51 -14.75 -28.41 -40.77
C CYS A 51 -15.48 -28.32 -39.43
N THR A 52 -15.00 -29.04 -38.41
CA THR A 52 -15.25 -28.65 -37.02
C THR A 52 -14.63 -27.26 -36.84
N LYS A 53 -15.46 -26.22 -36.75
CA LYS A 53 -15.03 -24.92 -36.27
C LYS A 53 -14.56 -25.11 -34.82
N HIS A 54 -13.26 -25.29 -34.64
CA HIS A 54 -12.61 -24.93 -33.39
C HIS A 54 -12.89 -23.44 -33.19
N GLN A 55 -13.90 -23.12 -32.38
CA GLN A 55 -13.98 -21.83 -31.73
C GLN A 55 -12.76 -21.78 -30.81
N GLU A 56 -11.70 -21.10 -31.25
CA GLU A 56 -10.63 -20.72 -30.34
C GLU A 56 -11.28 -19.96 -29.18
N PRO A 57 -11.00 -20.33 -27.91
CA PRO A 57 -11.44 -19.53 -26.78
C PRO A 57 -10.86 -18.12 -26.97
N PRO A 58 -11.58 -17.05 -26.56
CA PRO A 58 -11.12 -15.69 -26.79
C PRO A 58 -9.71 -15.56 -26.23
N ARG A 59 -8.72 -15.40 -27.12
CA ARG A 59 -7.31 -15.27 -26.78
C ARG A 59 -7.21 -14.20 -25.70
N LYS A 60 -6.86 -14.62 -24.47
CA LYS A 60 -6.51 -13.69 -23.40
C LYS A 60 -5.48 -12.75 -23.99
N LYS A 61 -5.82 -11.46 -24.11
CA LYS A 61 -4.87 -10.44 -24.52
C LYS A 61 -3.66 -10.62 -23.61
N LEU A 62 -2.52 -11.01 -24.17
CA LEU A 62 -1.25 -10.99 -23.45
C LEU A 62 -1.11 -9.56 -22.96
N LEU A 63 -1.24 -9.38 -21.65
CA LEU A 63 -1.06 -8.09 -21.03
C LEU A 63 0.35 -7.66 -21.41
N SER A 64 0.44 -6.61 -22.23
CA SER A 64 1.71 -5.98 -22.60
C SER A 64 2.57 -5.85 -21.35
N GLU A 65 3.81 -6.33 -21.41
CA GLU A 65 4.81 -6.23 -20.34
C GLU A 65 5.00 -4.79 -19.83
N LYS A 66 4.55 -3.78 -20.60
CA LYS A 66 4.44 -2.38 -20.18
C LYS A 66 3.50 -2.12 -19.00
N LYS A 67 2.62 -3.06 -18.61
CA LYS A 67 1.68 -2.90 -17.49
C LYS A 67 2.25 -3.28 -16.12
N LEU A 68 3.50 -3.75 -16.05
CA LEU A 68 4.15 -4.25 -14.83
C LEU A 68 5.19 -3.31 -14.20
N LYS A 69 5.31 -2.05 -14.64
CA LYS A 69 6.01 -1.05 -13.84
C LYS A 69 5.02 -0.39 -12.87
N ARG A 70 4.70 -1.10 -11.79
CA ARG A 70 3.99 -0.49 -10.67
C ARG A 70 4.95 0.46 -9.97
N HIS A 71 4.68 1.74 -10.09
CA HIS A 71 5.37 2.78 -9.32
C HIS A 71 5.28 2.44 -7.82
N PHE A 72 6.36 2.71 -7.11
CA PHE A 72 6.38 2.66 -5.65
C PHE A 72 5.36 3.68 -5.11
N VAL A 73 4.48 3.23 -4.21
CA VAL A 73 3.39 4.03 -3.65
C VAL A 73 3.41 3.84 -2.14
N ASP A 74 3.62 4.93 -1.43
CA ASP A 74 3.78 4.95 0.04
C ASP A 74 2.52 5.37 0.78
N HIS A 75 1.58 5.98 0.07
CA HIS A 75 0.30 6.40 0.60
C HIS A 75 -0.83 5.89 -0.28
N ARG A 76 -1.86 5.31 0.34
CA ARG A 76 -3.04 4.83 -0.38
C ARG A 76 -4.29 5.11 0.43
N ARG A 77 -5.25 5.80 -0.18
CA ARG A 77 -6.61 5.87 0.33
C ARG A 77 -7.37 4.65 -0.16
N VAL A 78 -7.98 3.91 0.77
CA VAL A 78 -8.69 2.66 0.50
C VAL A 78 -10.08 2.73 1.13
N LEU A 79 -11.10 2.49 0.31
CA LEU A 79 -12.46 2.28 0.78
C LEU A 79 -12.66 0.79 1.07
N VAL A 80 -12.86 0.43 2.33
CA VAL A 80 -13.11 -0.95 2.75
C VAL A 80 -14.56 -1.12 3.18
N ARG A 81 -15.22 -2.16 2.67
CA ARG A 81 -16.58 -2.54 3.05
C ARG A 81 -16.60 -3.99 3.49
N GLY A 82 -17.11 -4.28 4.68
CA GLY A 82 -17.39 -5.65 5.13
C GLY A 82 -18.51 -6.28 4.28
N GLY A 83 -18.54 -7.60 4.21
CA GLY A 83 -19.65 -8.31 3.57
C GLY A 83 -20.96 -8.05 4.32
N ARG A 84 -22.09 -8.00 3.63
CA ARG A 84 -23.42 -7.94 4.24
C ARG A 84 -23.78 -9.31 4.83
N GLY A 85 -24.44 -9.32 5.98
CA GLY A 85 -25.01 -10.55 6.53
C GLY A 85 -26.16 -11.07 5.66
N GLY A 86 -26.32 -12.39 5.58
CA GLY A 86 -27.44 -12.99 4.86
C GLY A 86 -28.76 -12.74 5.59
N ASP A 87 -29.86 -12.67 4.84
CA ASP A 87 -31.19 -12.47 5.42
C ASP A 87 -31.70 -13.75 6.09
N GLY A 88 -32.36 -13.62 7.24
CA GLY A 88 -33.11 -14.71 7.85
C GLY A 88 -34.40 -14.96 7.07
N VAL A 89 -34.81 -16.22 6.98
CA VAL A 89 -36.02 -16.59 6.23
C VAL A 89 -37.17 -16.94 7.16
N SER A 90 -38.38 -16.54 6.78
CA SER A 90 -39.62 -16.97 7.43
C SER A 90 -40.24 -18.09 6.61
N CYS A 91 -40.18 -19.32 7.11
CA CYS A 91 -40.76 -20.50 6.48
C CYS A 91 -41.37 -21.43 7.53
N PHE A 92 -42.33 -22.24 7.08
CA PHE A 92 -42.96 -23.26 7.89
C PHE A 92 -42.76 -24.62 7.25
N HIS A 93 -42.53 -25.62 8.09
CA HIS A 93 -42.36 -26.99 7.64
C HIS A 93 -43.63 -27.49 6.96
N SER A 94 -43.50 -28.15 5.82
CA SER A 94 -44.65 -28.73 5.11
C SER A 94 -44.42 -30.22 4.90
N GLU A 95 -45.31 -31.03 5.45
CA GLU A 95 -45.34 -32.48 5.30
C GLU A 95 -46.70 -32.90 4.77
N PRO A 96 -46.78 -33.87 3.84
CA PRO A 96 -48.06 -34.45 3.45
C PRO A 96 -48.81 -34.95 4.68
N ARG A 97 -50.12 -34.63 4.77
CA ARG A 97 -51.02 -35.01 5.89
C ARG A 97 -50.74 -34.31 7.23
N LYS A 98 -49.97 -33.21 7.23
CA LYS A 98 -49.77 -32.34 8.39
C LYS A 98 -50.24 -30.93 8.06
N GLU A 99 -51.37 -30.52 8.65
CA GLU A 99 -52.00 -29.23 8.37
C GLU A 99 -51.18 -28.04 8.87
N PHE A 100 -50.55 -28.17 10.05
CA PHE A 100 -49.73 -27.11 10.66
C PHE A 100 -48.33 -27.63 11.00
N GLY A 101 -47.34 -27.18 10.23
CA GLY A 101 -45.94 -27.38 10.55
C GLY A 101 -45.38 -26.24 11.40
N GLY A 102 -44.42 -26.58 12.27
CA GLY A 102 -43.68 -25.57 13.03
C GLY A 102 -42.78 -24.71 12.13
N PRO A 103 -42.25 -23.59 12.67
CA PRO A 103 -41.33 -22.74 11.93
C PRO A 103 -40.03 -23.50 11.58
N ASP A 104 -39.62 -23.39 10.32
CA ASP A 104 -38.43 -24.07 9.78
C ASP A 104 -37.49 -23.14 8.99
N GLY A 105 -37.69 -21.83 9.09
CA GLY A 105 -36.82 -20.84 8.49
C GLY A 105 -35.50 -20.72 9.24
N GLY A 106 -34.39 -20.91 8.52
CA GLY A 106 -33.04 -20.76 9.05
C GLY A 106 -32.56 -19.30 9.12
N ASP A 107 -31.55 -19.08 9.96
CA ASP A 107 -30.79 -17.83 10.06
C ASP A 107 -29.89 -17.64 8.82
N GLY A 108 -29.64 -16.38 8.45
CA GLY A 108 -28.65 -16.02 7.46
C GLY A 108 -27.22 -16.11 7.99
N GLY A 109 -26.26 -16.30 7.10
CA GLY A 109 -24.84 -16.37 7.44
C GLY A 109 -24.24 -15.00 7.74
N TYR A 110 -23.13 -14.97 8.47
CA TYR A 110 -22.40 -13.73 8.73
C TYR A 110 -21.72 -13.22 7.46
N GLY A 111 -21.61 -11.90 7.32
CA GLY A 111 -20.77 -11.29 6.29
C GLY A 111 -19.28 -11.49 6.60
N GLY A 112 -18.47 -11.63 5.55
CA GLY A 112 -17.03 -11.79 5.65
C GLY A 112 -16.32 -10.50 6.10
N HIS A 113 -15.38 -10.64 7.04
CA HIS A 113 -14.51 -9.54 7.47
C HIS A 113 -13.47 -9.19 6.39
N VAL A 114 -13.06 -7.92 6.39
CA VAL A 114 -11.90 -7.46 5.60
C VAL A 114 -10.76 -7.19 6.57
N ILE A 115 -9.64 -7.90 6.37
CA ILE A 115 -8.49 -7.89 7.27
C ILE A 115 -7.26 -7.43 6.49
N LEU A 116 -6.56 -6.43 7.00
CA LEU A 116 -5.22 -6.07 6.55
C LEU A 116 -4.24 -7.04 7.24
N ARG A 117 -3.44 -7.75 6.45
CA ARG A 117 -2.42 -8.66 6.96
C ARG A 117 -1.06 -8.20 6.45
N VAL A 118 -0.09 -8.15 7.35
CA VAL A 118 1.28 -7.84 6.98
C VAL A 118 1.90 -9.00 6.23
N ASP A 119 2.42 -8.72 5.05
CA ASP A 119 3.16 -9.65 4.21
C ASP A 119 4.54 -9.09 3.91
N GLN A 120 5.59 -9.86 4.23
CA GLN A 120 6.98 -9.48 3.98
C GLN A 120 7.32 -9.41 2.48
N GLN A 121 6.59 -10.13 1.64
CA GLN A 121 6.83 -10.13 0.19
C GLN A 121 6.29 -8.84 -0.45
N VAL A 122 5.33 -8.18 0.19
CA VAL A 122 4.76 -6.92 -0.27
C VAL A 122 5.62 -5.77 0.25
N LYS A 123 6.12 -4.95 -0.68
CA LYS A 123 7.11 -3.89 -0.38
C LYS A 123 6.56 -2.48 -0.61
N SER A 124 5.44 -2.35 -1.31
CA SER A 124 4.78 -1.07 -1.59
C SER A 124 3.27 -1.22 -1.53
N LEU A 125 2.55 -0.12 -1.30
CA LEU A 125 1.08 -0.10 -1.32
C LEU A 125 0.52 -0.06 -2.75
N SER A 126 1.35 -0.27 -3.78
CA SER A 126 0.94 -0.29 -5.18
C SER A 126 0.04 -1.49 -5.54
N SER A 127 0.15 -2.58 -4.79
CA SER A 127 -0.73 -3.76 -4.89
C SER A 127 -2.12 -3.50 -4.31
N VAL A 128 -2.26 -2.48 -3.46
CA VAL A 128 -3.49 -2.20 -2.74
C VAL A 128 -4.45 -1.40 -3.64
N LEU A 129 -5.60 -2.02 -3.92
CA LEU A 129 -6.68 -1.41 -4.71
C LEU A 129 -7.34 -0.27 -3.92
N SER A 130 -8.01 0.64 -4.64
CA SER A 130 -8.70 1.76 -4.01
C SER A 130 -9.98 1.36 -3.27
N GLN A 131 -10.54 0.19 -3.58
CA GLN A 131 -11.78 -0.30 -3.01
C GLN A 131 -11.70 -1.82 -2.80
N TYR A 132 -12.19 -2.27 -1.65
CA TYR A 132 -12.37 -3.68 -1.32
C TYR A 132 -13.76 -3.92 -0.73
N GLN A 133 -14.35 -5.05 -1.10
CA GLN A 133 -15.62 -5.50 -0.57
C GLN A 133 -15.50 -6.94 -0.08
N GLY A 134 -15.88 -7.16 1.17
CA GLY A 134 -15.94 -8.48 1.78
C GLY A 134 -17.02 -9.36 1.15
N PHE A 135 -16.90 -10.67 1.33
CA PHE A 135 -17.86 -11.63 0.79
C PHE A 135 -19.15 -11.63 1.64
N ASP A 136 -20.30 -11.53 0.99
CA ASP A 136 -21.59 -11.54 1.69
C ASP A 136 -21.93 -12.92 2.28
N GLY A 137 -22.72 -12.93 3.34
CA GLY A 137 -23.31 -14.14 3.91
C GLY A 137 -24.48 -14.64 3.06
N GLY A 138 -24.63 -15.96 2.96
CA GLY A 138 -25.78 -16.58 2.30
C GLY A 138 -27.06 -16.39 3.12
N ALA A 139 -28.20 -16.26 2.45
CA ALA A 139 -29.50 -16.22 3.13
C ALA A 139 -29.81 -17.56 3.81
N GLY A 140 -30.66 -17.53 4.84
CA GLY A 140 -31.25 -18.72 5.42
C GLY A 140 -32.11 -19.48 4.41
N GLY A 141 -32.44 -20.73 4.72
CA GLY A 141 -33.27 -21.59 3.89
C GLY A 141 -34.36 -22.30 4.68
N ARG A 142 -35.17 -23.06 3.95
CA ARG A 142 -36.17 -23.98 4.52
C ARG A 142 -35.51 -25.15 5.24
N LYS A 143 -36.28 -25.92 6.00
CA LYS A 143 -35.83 -27.12 6.71
C LYS A 143 -34.69 -26.84 7.70
N ASN A 144 -34.74 -25.68 8.36
CA ASN A 144 -33.72 -25.21 9.30
C ASN A 144 -32.32 -25.06 8.67
N CYS A 145 -32.26 -24.77 7.37
CA CYS A 145 -30.99 -24.59 6.69
C CYS A 145 -30.42 -23.20 6.99
N PHE A 146 -29.27 -23.15 7.65
CA PHE A 146 -28.56 -21.90 7.93
C PHE A 146 -27.75 -21.43 6.71
N GLY A 147 -27.73 -20.12 6.52
CA GLY A 147 -26.92 -19.49 5.47
C GLY A 147 -25.43 -19.66 5.72
N ARG A 148 -24.66 -19.89 4.64
CA ARG A 148 -23.20 -19.99 4.71
C ARG A 148 -22.59 -18.63 5.08
N SER A 149 -21.63 -18.61 5.99
CA SER A 149 -20.88 -17.38 6.30
C SER A 149 -19.95 -16.98 5.15
N GLY A 150 -19.85 -15.68 4.90
CA GLY A 150 -18.96 -15.08 3.93
C GLY A 150 -17.50 -15.37 4.26
N ALA A 151 -16.67 -15.58 3.24
CA ALA A 151 -15.23 -15.78 3.42
C ALA A 151 -14.55 -14.49 3.90
N VAL A 152 -13.47 -14.63 4.67
CA VAL A 152 -12.64 -13.49 5.07
C VAL A 152 -11.80 -13.03 3.89
N LEU A 153 -11.76 -11.73 3.65
CA LEU A 153 -10.92 -11.11 2.62
C LEU A 153 -9.64 -10.57 3.26
N TYR A 154 -8.50 -11.14 2.89
CA TYR A 154 -7.18 -10.66 3.32
C TYR A 154 -6.61 -9.68 2.30
N ILE A 155 -6.23 -8.50 2.76
CA ILE A 155 -5.51 -7.48 1.99
C ILE A 155 -4.07 -7.48 2.49
N GLN A 156 -3.14 -7.88 1.63
CA GLN A 156 -1.72 -7.90 1.97
C GLN A 156 -1.14 -6.49 1.93
N VAL A 157 -0.51 -6.09 3.04
CA VAL A 157 0.16 -4.79 3.19
C VAL A 157 1.62 -4.99 3.61
N PRO A 158 2.52 -4.07 3.24
CA PRO A 158 3.92 -4.13 3.64
C PRO A 158 4.10 -3.90 5.15
N VAL A 159 5.20 -4.41 5.69
CA VAL A 159 5.63 -4.18 7.08
C VAL A 159 5.85 -2.68 7.31
N GLY A 160 5.45 -2.16 8.47
CA GLY A 160 5.55 -0.74 8.81
C GLY A 160 4.43 0.11 8.22
N THR A 161 3.29 -0.49 7.88
CA THR A 161 2.10 0.24 7.42
C THR A 161 1.33 0.83 8.61
N LEU A 162 1.20 2.14 8.64
CA LEU A 162 0.29 2.87 9.51
C LEU A 162 -1.10 2.91 8.88
N VAL A 163 -2.11 2.50 9.66
CA VAL A 163 -3.52 2.56 9.28
C VAL A 163 -4.17 3.75 9.97
N LYS A 164 -4.66 4.70 9.19
CA LYS A 164 -5.33 5.91 9.69
C LYS A 164 -6.76 6.00 9.19
N GLU A 165 -7.62 6.66 9.96
CA GLU A 165 -8.94 7.10 9.53
C GLU A 165 -9.04 8.61 9.81
N GLY A 166 -9.05 9.41 8.75
CA GLY A 166 -8.83 10.86 8.88
C GLY A 166 -7.46 11.17 9.48
N ASN A 167 -7.43 11.82 10.64
CA ASN A 167 -6.20 12.18 11.36
C ASN A 167 -5.85 11.22 12.51
N GLU A 168 -6.72 10.26 12.81
CA GLU A 168 -6.51 9.31 13.90
C GLU A 168 -5.77 8.07 13.40
N VAL A 169 -4.76 7.63 14.16
CA VAL A 169 -4.02 6.40 13.88
C VAL A 169 -4.75 5.25 14.57
N LEU A 170 -5.31 4.34 13.77
CA LEU A 170 -6.07 3.19 14.29
C LEU A 170 -5.15 2.02 14.63
N ALA A 171 -4.12 1.79 13.80
CA ALA A 171 -3.20 0.68 13.99
C ALA A 171 -1.85 0.96 13.35
N ASP A 172 -0.84 0.26 13.88
CA ASP A 172 0.54 0.31 13.46
C ASP A 172 1.01 -1.12 13.19
N LEU A 173 1.08 -1.48 11.91
CA LEU A 173 1.40 -2.82 11.45
C LEU A 173 2.91 -2.97 11.28
N SER A 174 3.63 -3.00 12.40
CA SER A 174 5.09 -2.94 12.44
C SER A 174 5.77 -4.31 12.42
N HIS A 175 5.06 -5.41 12.74
CA HIS A 175 5.64 -6.74 12.79
C HIS A 175 5.06 -7.67 11.71
N PRO A 176 5.85 -8.63 11.21
CA PRO A 176 5.35 -9.65 10.30
C PRO A 176 4.23 -10.47 10.94
N GLY A 177 3.15 -10.68 10.19
CA GLY A 177 1.98 -11.41 10.69
C GLY A 177 1.01 -10.55 11.51
N ASP A 178 1.29 -9.27 11.73
CA ASP A 178 0.29 -8.35 12.30
C ASP A 178 -0.96 -8.33 11.43
N GLU A 179 -2.12 -8.45 12.07
CA GLU A 179 -3.43 -8.40 11.43
C GLU A 179 -4.26 -7.28 12.03
N PHE A 180 -4.95 -6.53 11.17
CA PHE A 180 -5.91 -5.51 11.58
C PHE A 180 -7.21 -5.67 10.83
N ILE A 181 -8.32 -5.76 11.58
CA ILE A 181 -9.65 -5.84 11.01
C ILE A 181 -10.04 -4.45 10.50
N ALA A 182 -9.91 -4.27 9.18
CA ALA A 182 -10.18 -3.00 8.52
C ALA A 182 -11.69 -2.70 8.45
N ALA A 183 -12.52 -3.72 8.23
CA ALA A 183 -13.96 -3.60 8.25
C ALA A 183 -14.63 -4.90 8.75
N LEU A 184 -15.57 -4.75 9.68
CA LEU A 184 -16.37 -5.86 10.18
C LEU A 184 -17.46 -6.25 9.17
N GLY A 185 -17.66 -7.56 8.98
CA GLY A 185 -18.81 -8.08 8.24
C GLY A 185 -20.10 -7.92 9.06
N GLY A 186 -21.23 -7.82 8.36
CA GLY A 186 -22.55 -7.66 8.96
C GLY A 186 -23.05 -8.94 9.61
N ALA A 187 -23.83 -8.80 10.68
CA ALA A 187 -24.47 -9.93 11.34
C ALA A 187 -25.54 -10.58 10.45
N GLY A 188 -25.61 -11.91 10.47
CA GLY A 188 -26.67 -12.67 9.79
C GLY A 188 -28.04 -12.40 10.41
N GLY A 189 -29.05 -12.29 9.55
CA GLY A 189 -30.44 -12.14 9.94
C GLY A 189 -30.99 -13.40 10.60
N LYS A 190 -31.98 -13.23 11.48
CA LYS A 190 -32.59 -14.32 12.24
C LYS A 190 -33.83 -14.83 11.52
N GLY A 191 -33.89 -16.14 11.31
CA GLY A 191 -35.04 -16.82 10.73
C GLY A 191 -36.21 -16.84 11.73
N ASN A 192 -37.40 -17.19 11.25
CA ASN A 192 -38.57 -17.21 12.12
C ASN A 192 -38.45 -18.23 13.28
N ARG A 193 -37.72 -19.32 13.08
CA ARG A 193 -37.45 -20.30 14.13
C ARG A 193 -36.72 -19.73 15.34
N PHE A 194 -35.87 -18.72 15.16
CA PHE A 194 -35.17 -18.04 16.27
C PHE A 194 -36.16 -17.35 17.23
N PHE A 195 -37.29 -16.87 16.72
CA PHE A 195 -38.33 -16.17 17.48
C PHE A 195 -39.39 -17.10 18.07
N LEU A 196 -39.17 -18.42 18.02
CA LEU A 196 -40.08 -19.39 18.62
C LEU A 196 -40.10 -19.22 20.13
N ALA A 197 -41.27 -18.90 20.68
CA ALA A 197 -41.47 -18.73 22.11
C ALA A 197 -42.72 -19.50 22.58
N ASN A 198 -42.92 -19.61 23.90
CA ASN A 198 -44.04 -20.38 24.43
C ASN A 198 -45.41 -19.74 24.14
N ASP A 199 -45.44 -18.42 24.14
CA ASP A 199 -46.55 -17.54 23.78
C ASP A 199 -46.79 -17.45 22.27
N ASN A 200 -45.72 -17.51 21.45
CA ASN A 200 -45.81 -17.51 19.98
C ASN A 200 -45.17 -18.76 19.36
N ARG A 201 -46.01 -19.77 19.06
CA ARG A 201 -45.59 -21.05 18.47
C ARG A 201 -45.40 -21.02 16.95
N ALA A 202 -45.88 -19.99 16.27
CA ALA A 202 -45.81 -19.84 14.82
C ALA A 202 -45.35 -18.42 14.43
N PRO A 203 -44.15 -18.00 14.85
CA PRO A 203 -43.61 -16.70 14.49
C PRO A 203 -43.49 -16.58 12.96
N THR A 204 -43.95 -15.45 12.43
CA THR A 204 -43.77 -15.06 11.02
C THR A 204 -42.64 -14.03 10.86
N THR A 205 -42.13 -13.51 11.98
CA THR A 205 -41.08 -12.50 12.05
C THR A 205 -39.73 -13.08 11.67
N CYS A 206 -39.01 -12.42 10.78
CA CYS A 206 -37.60 -12.65 10.48
C CYS A 206 -36.87 -11.31 10.43
N THR A 207 -35.57 -11.31 10.69
CA THR A 207 -34.75 -10.09 10.55
C THR A 207 -33.87 -10.17 9.30
N PRO A 208 -33.71 -9.03 8.59
CA PRO A 208 -32.74 -8.95 7.49
C PRO A 208 -31.32 -9.01 8.06
N GLY A 209 -30.37 -9.42 7.23
CA GLY A 209 -28.96 -9.37 7.55
C GLY A 209 -28.45 -7.92 7.56
N GLN A 210 -27.59 -7.63 8.52
CA GLN A 210 -27.06 -6.28 8.71
C GLN A 210 -26.04 -5.94 7.62
N PRO A 211 -25.94 -4.66 7.20
CA PRO A 211 -24.87 -4.23 6.32
C PRO A 211 -23.50 -4.38 7.02
N GLY A 212 -22.47 -4.71 6.24
CA GLY A 212 -21.09 -4.67 6.73
C GLY A 212 -20.65 -3.24 7.01
N GLN A 213 -19.64 -3.10 7.87
CA GLN A 213 -19.04 -1.82 8.19
C GLN A 213 -18.36 -1.23 6.95
N GLU A 214 -18.51 0.07 6.73
CA GLU A 214 -17.83 0.82 5.68
C GLU A 214 -16.87 1.83 6.33
N ARG A 215 -15.60 1.82 5.91
CA ARG A 215 -14.58 2.77 6.38
C ARG A 215 -13.70 3.26 5.24
N VAL A 216 -13.24 4.50 5.36
CA VAL A 216 -12.22 5.07 4.46
C VAL A 216 -10.92 5.12 5.24
N LEU A 217 -9.99 4.24 4.87
CA LEU A 217 -8.69 4.14 5.52
C LEU A 217 -7.61 4.80 4.67
N PHE A 218 -6.65 5.44 5.34
CA PHE A 218 -5.43 5.96 4.76
C PHE A 218 -4.28 5.09 5.26
N LEU A 219 -3.67 4.38 4.32
CA LEU A 219 -2.50 3.54 4.57
C LEU A 219 -1.26 4.35 4.25
N GLU A 220 -0.31 4.40 5.19
CA GLU A 220 0.97 5.11 5.04
C GLU A 220 2.12 4.20 5.46
N LEU A 221 3.15 4.09 4.63
CA LEU A 221 4.39 3.39 4.97
C LEU A 221 5.32 4.27 5.84
N LYS A 222 5.82 3.74 6.97
CA LYS A 222 6.73 4.46 7.87
C LYS A 222 8.15 4.62 7.32
N THR A 223 8.66 3.63 6.60
CA THR A 223 10.04 3.60 6.09
C THR A 223 10.12 4.20 4.69
N VAL A 224 10.91 5.26 4.55
CA VAL A 224 11.10 6.02 3.30
C VAL A 224 12.06 5.30 2.35
N ALA A 225 13.15 4.76 2.91
CA ALA A 225 14.20 4.05 2.19
C ALA A 225 15.08 3.29 3.19
N HIS A 226 15.88 2.35 2.69
CA HIS A 226 16.90 1.66 3.46
C HIS A 226 18.17 2.49 3.62
N ALA A 227 18.58 3.14 2.54
CA ALA A 227 19.76 3.97 2.52
C ALA A 227 19.37 5.43 2.30
N GLY A 228 19.98 6.34 3.06
CA GLY A 228 19.89 7.78 2.82
C GLY A 228 21.20 8.31 2.23
N LEU A 229 21.17 8.95 1.05
CA LEU A 229 22.31 9.68 0.50
C LEU A 229 22.45 11.02 1.24
N VAL A 230 23.57 11.21 1.92
CA VAL A 230 23.88 12.38 2.72
C VAL A 230 25.14 13.06 2.15
N GLY A 231 25.10 14.37 1.97
CA GLY A 231 26.24 15.09 1.41
C GLY A 231 25.91 16.54 1.13
N PHE A 232 26.91 17.34 0.81
CA PHE A 232 26.72 18.75 0.45
C PHE A 232 25.91 18.94 -0.84
N PRO A 233 25.32 20.13 -1.07
CA PRO A 233 24.83 20.51 -2.39
C PRO A 233 25.91 20.27 -3.46
N ASN A 234 25.50 19.84 -4.65
CA ASN A 234 26.40 19.59 -5.79
C ASN A 234 27.42 18.45 -5.64
N ALA A 235 27.39 17.67 -4.54
CA ALA A 235 28.18 16.45 -4.40
C ALA A 235 27.79 15.34 -5.41
N GLY A 236 26.68 15.53 -6.14
CA GLY A 236 26.22 14.61 -7.18
C GLY A 236 25.27 13.51 -6.68
N LYS A 237 24.65 13.68 -5.50
CA LYS A 237 23.70 12.71 -4.91
C LYS A 237 22.56 12.31 -5.86
N SER A 238 21.85 13.29 -6.43
CA SER A 238 20.75 13.00 -7.36
C SER A 238 21.22 12.33 -8.65
N SER A 239 22.43 12.66 -9.12
CA SER A 239 23.04 11.99 -10.28
C SER A 239 23.43 10.55 -9.94
N LEU A 240 24.01 10.34 -8.76
CA LEU A 240 24.36 9.01 -8.26
C LEU A 240 23.11 8.14 -8.11
N LEU A 241 22.03 8.67 -7.50
CA LEU A 241 20.76 7.96 -7.37
C LEU A 241 20.20 7.53 -8.73
N ARG A 242 20.29 8.40 -9.75
CA ARG A 242 19.84 8.08 -11.11
C ARG A 242 20.73 7.03 -11.78
N ALA A 243 22.02 7.02 -11.48
CA ALA A 243 22.96 6.07 -12.04
C ALA A 243 22.78 4.65 -11.46
N ILE A 244 22.49 4.54 -10.15
CA ILE A 244 22.28 3.25 -9.47
C ILE A 244 20.84 2.73 -9.56
N SER A 245 19.87 3.60 -9.85
CA SER A 245 18.45 3.23 -9.92
C SER A 245 18.05 2.82 -11.33
N ASN A 246 17.62 1.56 -11.50
CA ASN A 246 17.07 1.05 -12.77
C ASN A 246 15.76 1.75 -13.20
N ALA A 247 15.09 2.44 -12.26
CA ALA A 247 13.90 3.23 -12.51
C ALA A 247 14.19 4.73 -12.36
N ARG A 248 13.43 5.58 -13.08
CA ARG A 248 13.48 7.03 -12.83
C ARG A 248 13.09 7.30 -11.37
N PRO A 249 13.95 7.95 -10.57
CA PRO A 249 13.63 8.24 -9.17
C PRO A 249 12.31 8.98 -9.05
N THR A 250 11.42 8.47 -8.21
CA THR A 250 10.09 9.06 -7.97
C THR A 250 10.18 10.11 -6.87
N VAL A 251 9.46 11.22 -7.06
CA VAL A 251 9.35 12.28 -6.05
C VAL A 251 8.39 11.80 -4.97
N ALA A 252 8.86 11.63 -3.75
CA ALA A 252 8.02 11.19 -2.63
C ALA A 252 7.45 12.39 -1.88
N SER A 253 6.12 12.56 -1.92
CA SER A 253 5.41 13.68 -1.30
C SER A 253 4.97 13.36 0.13
N TYR A 254 5.60 13.96 1.14
CA TYR A 254 5.27 13.74 2.55
C TYR A 254 4.52 14.94 3.17
N PRO A 255 3.56 14.72 4.09
CA PRO A 255 2.67 15.78 4.60
C PRO A 255 3.33 16.86 5.47
N PHE A 256 4.63 16.79 5.71
CA PHE A 256 5.34 17.66 6.67
C PHE A 256 6.65 18.22 6.12
N THR A 257 6.84 18.16 4.81
CA THR A 257 8.13 18.37 4.17
C THR A 257 7.94 19.35 3.03
N THR A 258 8.64 20.48 3.07
CA THR A 258 8.57 21.48 1.99
C THR A 258 9.31 21.03 0.73
N LEU A 259 10.24 20.08 0.86
CA LEU A 259 10.92 19.42 -0.25
C LEU A 259 10.70 17.91 -0.19
N ASN A 260 10.34 17.36 -1.33
CA ASN A 260 10.09 15.95 -1.53
C ASN A 260 11.41 15.25 -1.87
N PRO A 261 11.91 14.30 -1.05
CA PRO A 261 13.11 13.55 -1.40
C PRO A 261 12.83 12.66 -2.62
N HIS A 262 13.87 12.41 -3.40
CA HIS A 262 13.79 11.47 -4.51
C HIS A 262 14.12 10.07 -4.00
N VAL A 263 13.25 9.10 -4.27
CA VAL A 263 13.51 7.69 -3.90
C VAL A 263 13.74 6.90 -5.18
N GLY A 264 14.83 6.14 -5.21
CA GLY A 264 15.21 5.22 -6.28
C GLY A 264 15.29 3.79 -5.77
N VAL A 265 14.95 2.84 -6.63
CA VAL A 265 15.02 1.40 -6.30
C VAL A 265 16.20 0.80 -7.04
N VAL A 266 17.18 0.36 -6.27
CA VAL A 266 18.42 -0.27 -6.72
C VAL A 266 18.20 -1.79 -6.74
N HIS A 267 18.69 -2.46 -7.78
CA HIS A 267 18.59 -3.93 -7.89
C HIS A 267 19.99 -4.51 -7.71
N CYS A 268 20.14 -5.43 -6.77
CA CYS A 268 21.38 -6.18 -6.55
C CYS A 268 21.32 -7.54 -7.28
N GLU A 269 22.48 -8.20 -7.45
CA GLU A 269 22.64 -9.40 -8.30
C GLU A 269 21.79 -10.63 -7.88
N ASP A 270 21.15 -10.61 -6.71
CA ASP A 270 20.31 -11.71 -6.20
C ASP A 270 18.79 -11.42 -6.22
N HIS A 271 18.32 -10.55 -7.11
CA HIS A 271 16.92 -10.07 -7.15
C HIS A 271 16.46 -9.32 -5.88
N GLN A 272 17.37 -9.04 -4.94
CA GLN A 272 17.12 -8.10 -3.84
C GLN A 272 16.99 -6.69 -4.42
N GLN A 273 15.93 -5.99 -4.01
CA GLN A 273 15.79 -4.57 -4.29
C GLN A 273 16.24 -3.79 -3.04
N ILE A 274 16.73 -2.58 -3.18
CA ILE A 274 17.07 -1.71 -2.05
C ILE A 274 16.56 -0.31 -2.40
N ALA A 275 15.69 0.26 -1.55
CA ALA A 275 15.34 1.67 -1.72
C ALA A 275 16.44 2.57 -1.17
N VAL A 276 16.84 3.53 -2.00
CA VAL A 276 17.78 4.58 -1.66
C VAL A 276 17.06 5.92 -1.82
N ALA A 277 17.07 6.73 -0.76
CA ALA A 277 16.54 8.09 -0.80
C ALA A 277 17.69 9.09 -1.00
N ASP A 278 17.54 9.96 -1.99
CA ASP A 278 18.32 11.18 -2.12
C ASP A 278 17.72 12.26 -1.21
N ILE A 279 18.47 12.56 -0.16
CA ILE A 279 18.10 13.55 0.83
C ILE A 279 18.73 14.88 0.39
N PRO A 280 17.95 15.97 0.27
CA PRO A 280 18.49 17.25 -0.14
C PRO A 280 19.70 17.67 0.69
N GLY A 281 20.67 18.31 0.05
CA GLY A 281 22.01 18.46 0.61
C GLY A 281 22.05 19.21 1.95
N ILE A 282 22.83 18.66 2.87
CA ILE A 282 23.10 19.29 4.17
C ILE A 282 24.09 20.43 3.93
N ILE A 283 23.82 21.59 4.51
CA ILE A 283 24.73 22.73 4.56
C ILE A 283 25.33 22.85 5.96
N ARG A 284 26.49 23.51 6.10
CA ARG A 284 27.06 23.81 7.42
C ARG A 284 26.08 24.65 8.25
N GLY A 285 25.86 24.26 9.50
CA GLY A 285 24.87 24.84 10.41
C GLY A 285 23.43 24.36 10.19
N ALA A 286 23.20 23.25 9.49
CA ALA A 286 21.87 22.68 9.28
C ALA A 286 21.16 22.31 10.59
N HIS A 287 21.89 21.85 11.60
CA HIS A 287 21.36 21.59 12.95
C HIS A 287 20.79 22.84 13.64
N GLN A 288 21.23 24.04 13.23
CA GLN A 288 20.77 25.33 13.78
C GLN A 288 19.60 25.93 13.01
N ASN A 289 18.89 25.13 12.21
CA ASN A 289 17.85 25.62 11.29
C ASN A 289 18.37 26.63 10.23
N ARG A 290 19.68 26.65 9.92
CA ARG A 290 20.13 27.42 8.76
C ARG A 290 19.65 26.72 7.48
N GLY A 291 18.88 27.45 6.67
CA GLY A 291 18.21 26.89 5.50
C GLY A 291 17.02 26.00 5.88
N LEU A 292 16.88 24.86 5.20
CA LEU A 292 15.80 23.88 5.41
C LEU A 292 16.25 22.68 6.30
N GLY A 293 17.30 22.89 7.12
CA GLY A 293 18.10 21.84 7.78
C GLY A 293 17.33 20.82 8.64
N LEU A 294 16.54 21.25 9.63
CA LEU A 294 15.83 20.28 10.51
C LEU A 294 14.81 19.43 9.77
N ALA A 295 14.16 19.97 8.73
CA ALA A 295 13.21 19.20 7.94
C ALA A 295 13.90 18.02 7.23
N PHE A 296 15.13 18.21 6.74
CA PHE A 296 15.91 17.13 6.10
C PHE A 296 16.44 16.11 7.09
N LEU A 297 16.92 16.58 8.24
CA LEU A 297 17.50 15.70 9.27
C LEU A 297 16.45 14.69 9.78
N ARG A 298 15.18 15.09 9.88
CA ARG A 298 14.05 14.18 10.17
C ARG A 298 13.86 13.04 9.14
N HIS A 299 14.27 13.23 7.89
CA HIS A 299 14.22 12.17 6.87
C HIS A 299 15.36 11.18 7.02
N ILE A 300 16.54 11.67 7.39
CA ILE A 300 17.72 10.87 7.66
C ILE A 300 17.44 9.91 8.83
N GLU A 301 16.68 10.35 9.83
CA GLU A 301 16.27 9.49 10.95
C GLU A 301 15.54 8.22 10.53
N ARG A 302 14.85 8.24 9.39
CA ARG A 302 14.04 7.12 8.87
C ARG A 302 14.85 6.12 8.04
N CYS A 303 16.12 6.40 7.78
CA CYS A 303 17.01 5.52 7.01
C CYS A 303 17.89 4.70 7.97
N PRO A 304 17.81 3.35 7.97
CA PRO A 304 18.62 2.52 8.85
C PRO A 304 20.14 2.66 8.61
N PHE A 305 20.57 2.88 7.37
CA PHE A 305 21.97 3.14 7.04
C PHE A 305 22.16 4.35 6.11
N LEU A 306 23.35 4.92 6.12
CA LEU A 306 23.67 6.19 5.47
C LEU A 306 24.79 6.04 4.42
N LEU A 307 24.69 6.80 3.34
CA LEU A 307 25.72 6.88 2.31
C LEU A 307 26.25 8.31 2.26
N PHE A 308 27.46 8.53 2.75
CA PHE A 308 28.11 9.84 2.72
C PHE A 308 28.72 10.09 1.35
N VAL A 309 28.11 10.98 0.57
CA VAL A 309 28.58 11.36 -0.77
C VAL A 309 29.47 12.60 -0.67
N LEU A 310 30.75 12.40 -0.91
CA LEU A 310 31.79 13.43 -0.92
C LEU A 310 32.09 13.87 -2.35
N ASP A 311 32.36 15.16 -2.51
CA ASP A 311 32.80 15.75 -3.77
C ASP A 311 34.33 15.77 -3.81
N LEU A 312 34.97 15.02 -4.71
CA LEU A 312 36.42 15.04 -4.84
C LEU A 312 36.96 16.23 -5.66
N SER A 313 36.11 17.07 -6.24
CA SER A 313 36.57 18.26 -6.96
C SER A 313 36.98 19.41 -6.04
N VAL A 314 36.61 19.34 -4.75
CA VAL A 314 36.88 20.42 -3.79
C VAL A 314 38.26 20.27 -3.14
N PRO A 315 38.84 21.37 -2.64
CA PRO A 315 39.98 21.27 -1.73
C PRO A 315 39.57 20.53 -0.45
N GLU A 316 40.44 19.60 -0.01
CA GLU A 316 40.30 18.86 1.25
C GLU A 316 38.96 18.11 1.46
N PRO A 317 38.61 17.11 0.61
CA PRO A 317 37.33 16.40 0.68
C PRO A 317 37.05 15.71 2.03
N TRP A 318 38.10 15.35 2.78
CA TRP A 318 37.96 14.75 4.12
C TRP A 318 37.22 15.66 5.11
N THR A 319 37.39 16.98 5.00
CA THR A 319 36.70 17.94 5.88
C THR A 319 35.19 17.88 5.71
N GLN A 320 34.71 17.52 4.51
CA GLN A 320 33.30 17.38 4.25
C GLN A 320 32.68 16.25 5.07
N LEU A 321 33.39 15.13 5.25
CA LEU A 321 32.89 14.02 6.05
C LEU A 321 32.76 14.41 7.51
N ASP A 322 33.78 15.05 8.06
CA ASP A 322 33.81 15.51 9.44
C ASP A 322 32.69 16.52 9.72
N ASP A 323 32.48 17.47 8.80
CA ASP A 323 31.38 18.42 8.86
C ASP A 323 30.02 17.70 8.85
N LEU A 324 29.81 16.75 7.94
CA LEU A 324 28.55 16.02 7.84
C LEU A 324 28.28 15.20 9.11
N LYS A 325 29.29 14.52 9.65
CA LYS A 325 29.19 13.76 10.90
C LYS A 325 28.87 14.69 12.07
N TYR A 326 29.54 15.84 12.15
CA TYR A 326 29.28 16.85 13.17
C TYR A 326 27.83 17.35 13.11
N GLU A 327 27.33 17.71 11.93
CA GLU A 327 25.94 18.18 11.75
C GLU A 327 24.90 17.12 12.18
N LEU A 328 25.13 15.85 11.87
CA LEU A 328 24.25 14.76 12.29
C LEU A 328 24.26 14.56 13.81
N GLU A 329 25.43 14.61 14.42
CA GLU A 329 25.60 14.41 15.86
C GLU A 329 25.01 15.57 16.67
N GLN A 330 25.18 16.81 16.20
CA GLN A 330 24.56 17.98 16.80
C GLN A 330 23.03 17.97 16.72
N TYR A 331 22.47 17.35 15.68
CA TYR A 331 21.03 17.21 15.56
C TYR A 331 20.48 16.18 16.57
N ARG A 332 21.09 14.99 16.61
CA ARG A 332 20.73 13.95 17.56
C ARG A 332 21.88 12.97 17.74
N GLN A 333 22.19 12.71 19.00
CA GLN A 333 23.29 11.82 19.38
C GLN A 333 23.09 10.40 18.82
N GLY A 334 24.16 9.82 18.26
CA GLY A 334 24.19 8.46 17.71
C GLY A 334 23.67 8.31 16.27
N LEU A 335 23.31 9.40 15.58
CA LEU A 335 22.99 9.34 14.14
C LEU A 335 24.24 9.16 13.26
N SER A 336 25.37 9.71 13.69
CA SER A 336 26.64 9.59 12.98
C SER A 336 27.23 8.17 13.06
N GLU A 337 26.87 7.43 14.10
CA GLU A 337 27.32 6.06 14.40
C GLU A 337 26.54 4.98 13.63
N ARG A 338 25.47 5.37 12.91
CA ARG A 338 24.72 4.43 12.08
C ARG A 338 25.64 3.75 11.05
N PRO A 339 25.34 2.51 10.65
CA PRO A 339 26.07 1.86 9.58
C PRO A 339 26.13 2.77 8.36
N HIS A 340 27.33 3.03 7.86
CA HIS A 340 27.53 3.97 6.76
C HIS A 340 28.61 3.51 5.80
N ALA A 341 28.49 3.95 4.55
CA ALA A 341 29.57 3.88 3.56
C ALA A 341 29.93 5.29 3.09
N VAL A 342 31.20 5.49 2.78
CA VAL A 342 31.72 6.74 2.24
C VAL A 342 31.90 6.57 0.73
N VAL A 343 31.27 7.46 -0.03
CA VAL A 343 31.28 7.48 -1.49
C VAL A 343 32.00 8.73 -1.95
N ALA A 344 33.15 8.56 -2.58
CA ALA A 344 33.95 9.64 -3.14
C ALA A 344 33.61 9.79 -4.63
N ASN A 345 32.78 10.80 -4.93
CA ASN A 345 32.22 11.01 -6.27
C ASN A 345 33.08 11.98 -7.11
N LYS A 346 32.85 11.97 -8.42
CA LYS A 346 33.50 12.81 -9.46
C LYS A 346 34.95 12.43 -9.80
N VAL A 347 35.30 11.14 -9.72
CA VAL A 347 36.63 10.63 -10.10
C VAL A 347 36.97 10.85 -11.59
N ASP A 348 35.98 11.15 -12.42
CA ASP A 348 36.15 11.56 -13.82
C ASP A 348 36.99 12.84 -13.97
N LEU A 349 37.05 13.68 -12.94
CA LEU A 349 37.87 14.89 -12.94
C LEU A 349 39.33 14.57 -12.58
N PRO A 350 40.32 15.09 -13.32
CA PRO A 350 41.74 14.80 -13.05
C PRO A 350 42.19 15.30 -11.67
N GLN A 351 41.62 16.42 -11.21
CA GLN A 351 41.86 16.98 -9.87
C GLN A 351 41.36 16.03 -8.76
N ALA A 352 40.18 15.44 -8.95
CA ALA A 352 39.61 14.47 -8.05
C ALA A 352 40.44 13.19 -7.97
N ARG A 353 40.89 12.68 -9.13
CA ARG A 353 41.71 11.48 -9.21
C ARG A 353 43.06 11.63 -8.50
N ALA A 354 43.64 12.82 -8.51
CA ALA A 354 44.88 13.12 -7.79
C ALA A 354 44.72 13.11 -6.26
N GLN A 355 43.51 13.37 -5.74
CA GLN A 355 43.24 13.40 -4.31
C GLN A 355 42.88 12.02 -3.72
N LEU A 356 42.57 11.03 -4.56
CA LEU A 356 42.19 9.68 -4.12
C LEU A 356 43.20 9.01 -3.16
N PRO A 357 44.52 9.03 -3.42
CA PRO A 357 45.48 8.40 -2.52
C PRO A 357 45.50 9.06 -1.14
N GLN A 358 45.30 10.38 -1.07
CA GLN A 358 45.26 11.12 0.19
C GLN A 358 43.98 10.79 0.98
N LEU A 359 42.85 10.64 0.29
CA LEU A 359 41.60 10.21 0.90
C LEU A 359 41.72 8.80 1.49
N GLN A 360 42.24 7.85 0.71
CA GLN A 360 42.44 6.46 1.12
C GLN A 360 43.44 6.34 2.29
N ALA A 361 44.47 7.19 2.33
CA ALA A 361 45.41 7.22 3.45
C ALA A 361 44.76 7.67 4.77
N ARG A 362 43.72 8.53 4.73
CA ARG A 362 43.05 9.05 5.93
C ARG A 362 41.84 8.24 6.37
N LEU A 363 41.02 7.80 5.41
CA LEU A 363 39.75 7.10 5.66
C LEU A 363 39.85 5.59 5.50
N GLY A 364 41.01 5.08 5.07
CA GLY A 364 41.22 3.67 4.77
C GLY A 364 40.59 3.25 3.44
N ARG A 365 40.50 1.93 3.23
CA ARG A 365 39.90 1.31 2.02
C ARG A 365 38.36 1.34 2.02
N GLU A 366 37.73 1.93 3.03
CA GLU A 366 36.27 1.98 3.17
C GLU A 366 35.61 3.05 2.29
N ALA A 367 36.40 3.97 1.73
CA ALA A 367 35.92 4.99 0.80
C ALA A 367 35.87 4.45 -0.63
N ILE A 368 34.66 4.32 -1.17
CA ILE A 368 34.41 3.85 -2.54
C ILE A 368 34.53 5.03 -3.50
N ALA A 369 35.51 4.98 -4.38
CA ALA A 369 35.76 6.00 -5.39
C ALA A 369 34.98 5.68 -6.67
N LEU A 370 34.09 6.57 -7.10
CA LEU A 370 33.26 6.36 -8.29
C LEU A 370 32.99 7.65 -9.07
N SER A 371 32.44 7.49 -10.27
CA SER A 371 31.86 8.60 -11.02
C SER A 371 30.41 8.31 -11.39
N ALA A 372 29.50 9.09 -10.81
CA ALA A 372 28.08 9.06 -11.17
C ALA A 372 27.81 9.51 -12.62
N ALA A 373 28.75 10.23 -13.25
CA ALA A 373 28.56 10.76 -14.60
C ALA A 373 28.98 9.75 -15.67
N THR A 374 30.11 9.05 -15.46
CA THR A 374 30.62 8.05 -16.41
C THR A 374 30.13 6.64 -16.11
N GLY A 375 29.66 6.38 -14.89
CA GLY A 375 29.30 5.05 -14.41
C GLY A 375 30.49 4.23 -13.93
N GLU A 376 31.67 4.83 -13.82
CA GLU A 376 32.87 4.17 -13.31
C GLU A 376 32.67 3.72 -11.85
N ASN A 377 32.92 2.44 -11.60
CA ASN A 377 32.93 1.81 -10.28
C ASN A 377 31.60 1.84 -9.49
N LEU A 378 30.46 1.83 -10.20
CA LEU A 378 29.15 1.71 -9.55
C LEU A 378 28.91 0.31 -8.94
N GLU A 379 29.50 -0.73 -9.51
CA GLU A 379 29.34 -2.12 -9.06
C GLU A 379 29.86 -2.32 -7.62
N GLU A 380 31.00 -1.72 -7.28
CA GLU A 380 31.55 -1.77 -5.92
C GLU A 380 30.61 -1.10 -4.90
N LEU A 381 29.95 0.01 -5.28
CA LEU A 381 28.94 0.64 -4.45
C LEU A 381 27.72 -0.27 -4.24
N LEU A 382 27.27 -0.96 -5.28
CA LEU A 382 26.13 -1.89 -5.18
C LEU A 382 26.43 -3.06 -4.26
N LEU A 383 27.64 -3.61 -4.34
CA LEU A 383 28.10 -4.68 -3.47
C LEU A 383 28.15 -4.22 -2.01
N ARG A 384 28.73 -3.05 -1.73
CA ARG A 384 28.79 -2.51 -0.38
C ARG A 384 27.41 -2.17 0.20
N LEU A 385 26.50 -1.66 -0.64
CA LEU A 385 25.12 -1.41 -0.27
C LEU A 385 24.39 -2.69 0.15
N LYS A 386 24.65 -3.79 -0.56
CA LYS A 386 24.12 -5.10 -0.24
C LYS A 386 24.66 -5.61 1.09
N GLU A 387 25.97 -5.54 1.32
CA GLU A 387 26.58 -5.91 2.60
C GLU A 387 25.96 -5.15 3.78
N LEU A 388 25.83 -3.83 3.68
CA LEU A 388 25.19 -3.02 4.72
C LEU A 388 23.73 -3.41 4.95
N HIS A 389 23.02 -3.79 3.89
CA HIS A 389 21.65 -4.26 3.99
C HIS A 389 21.58 -5.63 4.68
N ASP A 390 22.42 -6.59 4.28
CA ASP A 390 22.48 -7.92 4.84
C ASP A 390 22.94 -7.91 6.32
N ASP A 391 23.88 -7.03 6.68
CA ASP A 391 24.31 -6.79 8.07
C ASP A 391 23.17 -6.20 8.91
N HIS A 392 22.45 -5.22 8.37
CA HIS A 392 21.26 -4.67 9.03
C HIS A 392 20.20 -5.75 9.21
N VAL A 393 20.05 -6.63 8.21
CA VAL A 393 19.14 -7.76 8.24
C VAL A 393 19.56 -8.73 9.36
N ALA A 394 20.82 -9.13 9.43
CA ALA A 394 21.33 -9.98 10.50
C ALA A 394 21.13 -9.36 11.90
N ALA A 395 21.43 -8.07 12.06
CA ALA A 395 21.30 -7.38 13.34
C ALA A 395 19.85 -7.25 13.84
N GLU A 396 18.88 -7.06 12.92
CA GLU A 396 17.47 -7.09 13.30
C GLU A 396 17.05 -8.52 13.70
N LEU A 397 17.48 -9.56 12.97
CA LEU A 397 17.19 -10.97 13.28
C LEU A 397 17.64 -11.36 14.68
N GLU A 398 18.84 -10.95 15.09
CA GLU A 398 19.38 -11.17 16.44
C GLU A 398 18.58 -10.48 17.54
N ARG A 399 17.95 -9.34 17.23
CA ARG A 399 17.05 -8.61 18.14
C ARG A 399 15.64 -9.19 18.18
N GLY A 400 15.39 -10.32 17.52
CA GLY A 400 14.07 -10.93 17.38
C GLY A 400 13.14 -10.19 16.39
N ARG A 401 13.68 -9.27 15.60
CA ARG A 401 12.96 -8.51 14.57
C ARG A 401 13.33 -9.05 13.20
N GLN A 402 12.41 -9.62 12.45
CA GLN A 402 12.78 -10.04 11.09
C GLN A 402 12.92 -8.83 10.17
N PRO A 403 13.91 -8.81 9.27
CA PRO A 403 14.36 -7.57 8.68
C PRO A 403 13.69 -7.36 7.34
N LEU A 404 13.53 -6.09 6.97
CA LEU A 404 12.85 -5.68 5.74
C LEU A 404 13.64 -6.15 4.52
N ARG A 405 13.25 -7.26 3.88
CA ARG A 405 13.81 -7.70 2.60
C ARG A 405 13.02 -7.08 1.45
N TRP A 406 13.71 -6.36 0.56
CA TRP A 406 13.14 -5.65 -0.59
C TRP A 406 13.40 -6.33 -1.92
#